data_AF-A0A1S9PEN9-F1
#
_entry.id   AF-A0A1S9PEN9-F1
#
_cell.length_a   1.000
_cell.length_b   1.000
_cell.length_c   1.000
_cell.angle_alpha   90.00
_cell.angle_beta   90.00
_cell.angle_gamma   90.00
#
_symmetry.space_group_name_H-M   'P 1'
#
loop_
_entity.id
_entity.type
_entity.pdbx_description
1 polymer ?
#
loop_
_entity_poly.entity_id
_entity_poly.type
_entity_poly.pdbx_seq_one_letter_code
_entity_poly.pdbx_strand_id
1 'polypeptide(L)'
;MFIFVHNLKKVNMNKNKTLQLALAGLVFMVLISACKHRNTTIISTNDNGNTKRIEYSGQVVFSKDHTGIDFISDGGYVKFERMGKTIAAENDGKGKVVYVYDGGHGSTTLDADGKQFLAEAVQEISKAQAKLNR
;
A
#
# COMPACT_ATOMS: atom_id res chain seq x y z
N MET A 1 70.37 21.51 -11.60
CA MET A 1 68.99 21.25 -12.06
C MET A 1 68.56 19.90 -11.50
N PHE A 2 67.56 19.93 -10.61
CA PHE A 2 66.69 18.86 -10.09
C PHE A 2 67.26 17.55 -9.49
N ILE A 3 67.02 17.47 -8.18
CA ILE A 3 66.84 16.35 -7.25
C ILE A 3 65.93 15.25 -7.83
N PHE A 4 66.21 13.96 -7.60
CA PHE A 4 65.30 13.06 -6.86
C PHE A 4 65.92 11.71 -6.48
N VAL A 5 65.72 11.36 -5.21
CA VAL A 5 66.15 10.17 -4.48
C VAL A 5 64.94 9.24 -4.28
N HIS A 6 65.21 7.93 -4.14
CA HIS A 6 64.29 6.84 -3.73
C HIS A 6 63.26 6.40 -4.80
N ASN A 7 62.78 5.13 -4.86
CA ASN A 7 62.24 4.36 -3.75
C ASN A 7 61.96 2.87 -4.11
N LEU A 8 62.38 1.99 -3.19
CA LEU A 8 61.83 0.70 -2.74
C LEU A 8 61.15 -0.28 -3.72
N LYS A 9 61.91 -1.34 -4.02
CA LYS A 9 61.67 -2.74 -3.64
C LYS A 9 60.23 -3.12 -3.22
N LYS A 10 59.61 -3.92 -4.11
CA LYS A 10 58.79 -5.13 -3.84
C LYS A 10 57.45 -4.90 -3.11
N VAL A 11 56.39 -4.74 -3.90
CA VAL A 11 55.00 -4.85 -3.43
C VAL A 11 54.68 -6.32 -3.11
N ASN A 12 54.37 -6.56 -1.84
CA ASN A 12 53.98 -7.85 -1.27
C ASN A 12 52.46 -8.05 -1.43
N MET A 13 52.05 -9.12 -2.11
CA MET A 13 50.65 -9.50 -2.33
C MET A 13 50.12 -10.34 -1.16
N ASN A 14 49.40 -9.72 -0.21
CA ASN A 14 48.45 -10.45 0.67
C ASN A 14 47.35 -9.55 1.30
N LYS A 15 46.77 -8.62 0.54
CA LYS A 15 45.67 -7.74 1.03
C LYS A 15 44.51 -7.55 0.04
N ASN A 16 44.55 -8.19 -1.14
CA ASN A 16 43.64 -7.87 -2.26
C ASN A 16 42.36 -8.74 -2.31
N LYS A 17 42.36 -9.92 -1.68
CA LYS A 17 41.17 -10.81 -1.65
C LYS A 17 40.11 -10.31 -0.66
N THR A 18 40.52 -9.71 0.45
CA THR A 18 39.64 -9.15 1.49
C THR A 18 38.93 -7.87 1.02
N LEU A 19 39.59 -7.06 0.18
CA LEU A 19 39.02 -5.86 -0.42
C LEU A 19 37.99 -6.19 -1.52
N GLN A 20 38.25 -7.21 -2.33
CA GLN A 20 37.30 -7.70 -3.34
C GLN A 20 36.06 -8.36 -2.71
N LEU A 21 36.23 -9.09 -1.60
CA LEU A 21 35.11 -9.64 -0.82
C LEU A 21 34.26 -8.55 -0.13
N ALA A 22 34.89 -7.48 0.36
CA ALA A 22 34.18 -6.36 0.99
C ALA A 22 33.32 -5.57 -0.02
N LEU A 23 33.80 -5.37 -1.25
CA LEU A 23 33.03 -4.71 -2.31
C LEU A 23 31.82 -5.56 -2.77
N ALA A 24 31.96 -6.88 -2.85
CA ALA A 24 30.86 -7.77 -3.23
C ALA A 24 29.73 -7.81 -2.17
N GLY A 25 30.07 -7.72 -0.88
CA GLY A 25 29.08 -7.70 0.20
C GLY A 25 28.20 -6.43 0.23
N LEU A 26 28.76 -5.29 -0.19
CA LEU A 26 28.07 -4.00 -0.18
C LEU A 26 26.95 -3.91 -1.25
N VAL A 27 27.12 -4.61 -2.37
CA VAL A 27 26.11 -4.68 -3.46
C VAL A 27 24.91 -5.56 -3.07
N PHE A 28 25.12 -6.60 -2.26
CA PHE A 28 24.05 -7.51 -1.84
C PHE A 28 23.10 -6.87 -0.80
N MET A 29 23.60 -5.91 -0.01
CA MET A 29 22.83 -5.25 1.06
C MET A 29 21.79 -4.25 0.54
N VAL A 30 21.94 -3.76 -0.69
CA VAL A 30 20.99 -2.80 -1.32
C VAL A 30 19.72 -3.50 -1.83
N LEU A 31 19.77 -4.81 -2.10
CA LEU A 31 18.65 -5.56 -2.70
C LEU A 31 17.54 -5.92 -1.71
N ILE A 32 17.75 -5.75 -0.40
CA ILE A 32 16.84 -6.27 0.64
C ILE A 32 15.77 -5.24 1.07
N SER A 33 15.80 -4.01 0.54
CA SER A 33 14.95 -2.91 1.03
C SER A 33 13.58 -2.78 0.37
N ALA A 34 13.16 -3.71 -0.49
CA ALA A 34 11.88 -3.64 -1.20
C ALA A 34 10.76 -4.43 -0.51
N CYS A 35 10.69 -4.42 0.82
CA CYS A 35 9.50 -4.90 1.53
C CYS A 35 8.42 -3.81 1.46
N LYS A 36 7.55 -3.88 0.44
CA LYS A 36 6.32 -3.10 0.36
C LYS A 36 5.33 -3.62 1.40
N HIS A 37 5.45 -3.16 2.65
CA HIS A 37 4.49 -3.49 3.70
C HIS A 37 3.11 -2.99 3.27
N ARG A 38 2.18 -3.91 3.00
CA ARG A 38 0.80 -3.55 2.66
C ARG A 38 0.14 -3.05 3.95
N ASN A 39 0.17 -1.74 4.16
CA ASN A 39 -0.55 -1.12 5.26
C ASN A 39 -2.05 -1.44 5.07
N THR A 40 -2.60 -2.19 6.02
CA THR A 40 -4.04 -2.46 6.11
C THR A 40 -4.55 -1.67 7.29
N THR A 41 -5.48 -0.75 7.03
CA THR A 41 -6.12 0.02 8.09
C THR A 41 -7.45 -0.61 8.41
N ILE A 42 -7.64 -1.02 9.66
CA ILE A 42 -8.91 -1.54 10.18
C ILE A 42 -9.43 -0.56 11.21
N ILE A 43 -10.64 -0.05 11.00
CA ILE A 43 -11.34 0.83 11.93
C ILE A 43 -12.64 0.15 12.29
N SER A 44 -12.73 -0.31 13.54
CA SER A 44 -13.94 -0.90 14.09
C SER A 44 -14.54 0.06 15.12
N THR A 45 -15.80 0.43 14.94
CA THR A 45 -16.56 1.23 15.90
C THR A 45 -17.80 0.44 16.27
N ASN A 46 -18.04 0.29 17.57
CA ASN A 46 -19.28 -0.27 18.10
C ASN A 46 -19.93 0.80 18.96
N ASP A 47 -21.09 1.29 18.53
CA ASP A 47 -21.85 2.31 19.25
C ASP A 47 -23.28 1.78 19.45
N ASN A 48 -23.63 1.44 20.69
CA ASN A 48 -24.94 0.90 21.08
C ASN A 48 -25.48 -0.24 20.18
N GLY A 49 -24.62 -1.18 19.78
CA GLY A 49 -25.01 -2.33 18.94
C GLY A 49 -24.91 -2.08 17.43
N ASN A 50 -24.63 -0.86 17.00
CA ASN A 50 -24.29 -0.57 15.60
C ASN A 50 -22.80 -0.84 15.38
N THR A 51 -22.51 -2.03 14.87
CA THR A 51 -21.15 -2.39 14.44
C THR A 51 -20.87 -1.76 13.08
N LYS A 52 -19.80 -0.97 13.02
CA LYS A 52 -19.23 -0.39 11.80
C LYS A 52 -17.79 -0.85 11.69
N ARG A 53 -17.44 -1.43 10.55
CA ARG A 53 -16.07 -1.84 10.24
C ARG A 53 -15.67 -1.29 8.89
N ILE A 54 -14.54 -0.58 8.87
CA ILE A 54 -13.88 -0.08 7.68
C ILE A 54 -12.55 -0.83 7.61
N GLU A 55 -12.27 -1.45 6.48
CA GLU A 55 -11.01 -2.13 6.21
C GLU A 55 -10.53 -1.73 4.82
N TYR A 56 -9.31 -1.23 4.70
CA TYR A 56 -8.75 -0.90 3.39
C TYR A 56 -7.24 -1.12 3.36
N SER A 57 -6.75 -1.46 2.17
CA SER A 57 -5.31 -1.64 1.93
C SER A 57 -4.92 -1.11 0.56
N GLY A 58 -3.66 -0.68 0.45
CA GLY A 58 -3.11 -0.09 -0.76
C GLY A 58 -3.47 1.38 -0.94
N GLN A 59 -3.29 1.88 -2.15
CA GLN A 59 -3.60 3.26 -2.52
C GLN A 59 -5.01 3.32 -3.10
N VAL A 60 -5.88 4.09 -2.45
CA VAL A 60 -7.28 4.27 -2.85
C VAL A 60 -7.51 5.75 -3.14
N VAL A 61 -8.06 6.06 -4.31
CA VAL A 61 -8.45 7.40 -4.71
C VAL A 61 -9.97 7.45 -4.78
N PHE A 62 -10.56 8.25 -3.91
CA PHE A 62 -11.99 8.51 -3.92
C PHE A 62 -12.35 9.55 -4.97
N SER A 63 -13.56 9.45 -5.50
CA SER A 63 -14.10 10.44 -6.43
C SER A 63 -14.19 11.82 -5.79
N LYS A 64 -14.12 12.88 -6.59
CA LYS A 64 -14.12 14.27 -6.10
C LYS A 64 -15.35 14.63 -5.26
N ASP A 65 -16.49 14.03 -5.57
CA ASP A 65 -17.75 14.18 -4.85
C ASP A 65 -17.86 13.28 -3.61
N HIS A 66 -16.84 12.45 -3.32
CA HIS A 66 -16.77 11.54 -2.18
C HIS A 66 -17.94 10.54 -2.12
N THR A 67 -18.43 10.12 -3.29
CA THR A 67 -19.52 9.13 -3.40
C THR A 67 -19.05 7.79 -3.97
N GLY A 68 -17.85 7.76 -4.57
CA GLY A 68 -17.31 6.58 -5.25
C GLY A 68 -15.79 6.45 -5.12
N ILE A 69 -15.26 5.49 -5.87
CA ILE A 69 -13.83 5.15 -5.88
C ILE A 69 -13.36 5.22 -7.34
N ASP A 70 -12.43 6.13 -7.62
CA ASP A 70 -11.87 6.31 -8.97
C ASP A 70 -10.74 5.32 -9.25
N PHE A 71 -9.97 4.95 -8.21
CA PHE A 71 -8.82 4.06 -8.37
C PHE A 71 -8.52 3.27 -7.09
N ILE A 72 -8.12 2.02 -7.28
CA ILE A 72 -7.53 1.17 -6.24
C ILE A 72 -6.24 0.58 -6.82
N SER A 73 -5.13 0.67 -6.10
CA SER A 73 -3.87 0.06 -6.52
C SER A 73 -4.00 -1.47 -6.66
N ASP A 74 -3.14 -2.08 -7.48
CA ASP A 74 -3.12 -3.55 -7.62
C ASP A 74 -2.94 -4.26 -6.26
N GLY A 75 -3.82 -5.25 -6.01
CA GLY A 75 -3.96 -5.94 -4.73
C GLY A 75 -4.47 -5.10 -3.56
N GLY A 76 -4.86 -3.85 -3.79
CA GLY A 76 -5.58 -3.03 -2.83
C GLY A 76 -7.07 -3.38 -2.81
N TYR A 77 -7.72 -3.04 -1.70
CA TYR A 77 -9.14 -3.27 -1.50
C TYR A 77 -9.72 -2.27 -0.50
N VAL A 78 -11.03 -2.11 -0.55
CA VAL A 78 -11.85 -1.41 0.44
C VAL A 78 -12.99 -2.33 0.80
N LYS A 79 -13.21 -2.55 2.10
CA LYS A 79 -14.35 -3.27 2.64
C LYS A 79 -15.00 -2.43 3.71
N PHE A 80 -16.30 -2.24 3.58
CA PHE A 80 -17.12 -1.52 4.53
C PHE A 80 -18.28 -2.39 4.97
N GLU A 81 -18.45 -2.49 6.28
CA GLU A 81 -19.53 -3.23 6.92
C GLU A 81 -20.24 -2.32 7.90
N ARG A 82 -21.57 -2.30 7.83
CA ARG A 82 -22.42 -1.52 8.73
C ARG A 82 -23.75 -2.23 8.93
N MET A 83 -24.11 -2.48 10.19
CA MET A 83 -25.41 -3.09 10.55
C MET A 83 -25.69 -4.39 9.77
N GLY A 84 -24.66 -5.21 9.56
CA GLY A 84 -24.74 -6.49 8.82
C GLY A 84 -24.65 -6.38 7.30
N LYS A 85 -24.82 -5.18 6.72
CA LYS A 85 -24.63 -4.95 5.29
C LYS A 85 -23.15 -4.76 4.97
N THR A 86 -22.69 -5.33 3.86
CA THR A 86 -21.29 -5.25 3.43
C THR A 86 -21.17 -4.73 2.01
N ILE A 87 -20.15 -3.92 1.75
CA ILE A 87 -19.68 -3.60 0.40
C ILE A 87 -18.16 -3.79 0.34
N ALA A 88 -17.69 -4.47 -0.69
CA ALA A 88 -16.28 -4.59 -0.99
C ALA A 88 -15.99 -4.00 -2.38
N ALA A 89 -14.86 -3.35 -2.52
CA ALA A 89 -14.36 -2.77 -3.76
C ALA A 89 -12.89 -3.18 -3.94
N GLU A 90 -12.57 -3.76 -5.09
CA GLU A 90 -11.22 -4.26 -5.40
C GLU A 90 -10.83 -3.91 -6.83
N ASN A 91 -9.54 -3.92 -7.13
CA ASN A 91 -9.05 -3.81 -8.50
C ASN A 91 -9.21 -5.17 -9.22
N ASP A 92 -9.74 -5.19 -10.44
CA ASP A 92 -9.91 -6.39 -11.27
C ASP A 92 -8.61 -6.93 -11.91
N GLY A 93 -7.46 -6.37 -11.55
CA GLY A 93 -6.16 -6.61 -12.18
C GLY A 93 -5.97 -5.90 -13.51
N LYS A 94 -6.99 -5.19 -14.01
CA LYS A 94 -6.96 -4.41 -15.28
C LYS A 94 -7.16 -2.92 -15.03
N GLY A 95 -7.10 -2.47 -13.78
CA GLY A 95 -7.27 -1.07 -13.42
C GLY A 95 -8.73 -0.65 -13.23
N LYS A 96 -9.70 -1.56 -13.30
CA LYS A 96 -11.10 -1.25 -13.02
C LYS A 96 -11.45 -1.63 -11.59
N VAL A 97 -12.34 -0.85 -10.99
CA VAL A 97 -12.89 -1.16 -9.67
C VAL A 97 -14.11 -2.06 -9.83
N VAL A 98 -14.10 -3.20 -9.15
CA VAL A 98 -15.22 -4.14 -9.07
C VAL A 98 -15.79 -4.09 -7.67
N TYR A 99 -17.12 -4.03 -7.59
CA TYR A 99 -17.86 -3.94 -6.35
C TYR A 99 -18.63 -5.22 -6.07
N VAL A 100 -18.60 -5.67 -4.82
CA VAL A 100 -19.44 -6.76 -4.30
C VAL A 100 -20.31 -6.16 -3.20
N TYR A 101 -21.61 -6.08 -3.42
CA TYR A 101 -22.58 -5.60 -2.43
C TYR A 101 -23.36 -6.77 -1.84
N ASP A 102 -23.40 -6.83 -0.51
CA ASP A 102 -24.17 -7.77 0.31
C ASP A 102 -24.07 -9.26 -0.09
N GLY A 103 -22.84 -9.69 -0.44
CA GLY A 103 -22.58 -11.07 -0.85
C GLY A 103 -23.06 -11.42 -2.27
N GLY A 104 -23.49 -10.42 -3.05
CA GLY A 104 -23.84 -10.57 -4.46
C GLY A 104 -22.62 -10.86 -5.36
N HIS A 105 -22.85 -10.84 -6.67
CA HIS A 105 -21.78 -11.01 -7.64
C HIS A 105 -20.98 -9.72 -7.84
N GLY A 106 -19.66 -9.86 -8.03
CA GLY A 106 -18.78 -8.75 -8.38
C GLY A 106 -19.22 -8.09 -9.68
N SER A 107 -19.48 -6.78 -9.63
CA SER A 107 -19.90 -5.98 -10.78
C SER A 107 -19.19 -4.64 -10.79
N THR A 108 -18.92 -4.12 -11.98
CA THR A 108 -18.42 -2.74 -12.15
C THR A 108 -19.52 -1.70 -11.97
N THR A 109 -20.77 -2.13 -11.88
CA THR A 109 -21.93 -1.26 -11.64
C THR A 109 -22.74 -1.76 -10.45
N LEU A 110 -23.06 -0.83 -9.56
CA LEU A 110 -23.97 -1.04 -8.43
C LEU A 110 -25.39 -0.58 -8.80
N ASP A 111 -26.37 -1.20 -8.17
CA ASP A 111 -27.76 -0.73 -8.15
C ASP A 111 -27.90 0.53 -7.27
N ALA A 112 -29.12 1.07 -7.16
CA ALA A 112 -29.35 2.32 -6.42
C ALA A 112 -28.95 2.19 -4.94
N ASP A 113 -29.33 1.07 -4.31
CA ASP A 113 -29.02 0.78 -2.91
C ASP A 113 -27.51 0.61 -2.69
N GLY A 114 -26.83 -0.14 -3.56
CA GLY A 114 -25.38 -0.31 -3.51
C GLY A 114 -24.62 1.01 -3.72
N LYS A 115 -25.08 1.87 -4.65
CA LYS A 115 -24.49 3.21 -4.87
C LYS A 115 -24.64 4.11 -3.64
N GLN A 116 -25.82 4.11 -3.02
CA GLN A 116 -26.05 4.88 -1.81
C GLN A 116 -25.15 4.37 -0.67
N PHE A 117 -25.06 3.06 -0.50
CA PHE A 117 -24.23 2.45 0.54
C PHE A 117 -22.72 2.69 0.30
N LEU A 118 -22.26 2.68 -0.96
CA LEU A 118 -20.90 3.07 -1.33
C LEU A 118 -20.62 4.52 -0.95
N ALA A 119 -21.54 5.44 -1.25
CA ALA A 119 -21.36 6.85 -0.92
C ALA A 119 -21.25 7.08 0.59
N GLU A 120 -22.08 6.38 1.38
CA GLU A 120 -21.95 6.39 2.85
C GLU A 120 -20.58 5.86 3.32
N ALA A 121 -20.12 4.75 2.73
CA ALA A 121 -18.83 4.16 3.04
C ALA A 121 -17.67 5.15 2.78
N VAL A 122 -17.66 5.79 1.60
CA VAL A 122 -16.62 6.75 1.20
C VAL A 122 -16.59 7.96 2.13
N GLN A 123 -17.75 8.48 2.51
CA GLN A 123 -17.83 9.58 3.47
C GLN A 123 -17.28 9.20 4.84
N GLU A 124 -17.61 8.01 5.35
CA GLU A 124 -17.13 7.52 6.64
C GLU A 124 -15.61 7.26 6.63
N ILE A 125 -15.08 6.70 5.55
CA ILE A 125 -13.63 6.51 5.38
C ILE A 125 -12.92 7.87 5.36
N SER A 126 -13.44 8.84 4.61
CA SER A 126 -12.86 10.19 4.52
C SER A 126 -12.83 10.89 5.89
N LYS A 127 -13.91 10.79 6.67
CA LYS A 127 -13.94 11.29 8.05
C LYS A 127 -12.92 10.60 8.95
N ALA A 128 -12.76 9.28 8.80
CA ALA A 128 -11.81 8.52 9.60
C ALA A 128 -10.36 8.86 9.25
N GLN A 129 -10.04 9.03 7.97
CA GLN A 129 -8.74 9.50 7.50
C GLN A 129 -8.42 10.91 8.02
N ALA A 130 -9.40 11.82 8.01
CA ALA A 130 -9.23 13.17 8.57
C ALA A 130 -8.93 13.16 10.08
N LYS A 131 -9.40 12.16 10.83
CA LYS A 131 -9.08 11.97 12.25
C LYS A 131 -7.67 11.41 12.47
N LEU A 132 -7.17 10.58 11.56
CA LEU A 132 -5.85 9.93 11.66
C LEU A 132 -4.71 10.84 11.20
N ASN A 133 -4.99 11.83 10.35
CA ASN A 133 -4.01 12.80 9.85
C ASN A 133 -3.98 14.11 10.66
N ARG A 134 -4.44 14.07 11.92
CA ARG A 134 -4.37 15.16 12.91
C ARG A 134 -3.35 14.81 13.98
#